data_AF-E3NPA1-F1
#
_entry.id   AF-E3NPA1-F1
#
_cell.length_a   1.000
_cell.length_b   1.000
_cell.length_c   1.000
_cell.angle_alpha   90.00
_cell.angle_beta   90.00
_cell.angle_gamma   90.00
#
_symmetry.space_group_name_H-M   'P 1'
#
loop_
_entity.id
_entity.type
_entity.pdbx_description
1 polymer ?
#
loop_
_entity_poly.entity_id
_entity_poly.type
_entity_poly.pdbx_seq_one_letter_code
_entity_poly.pdbx_strand_id
1 'polypeptide(L)'
;MNASDSHDDTRIDFLSLIIKDESEYAVMIGQAQSADGPKNPNLCAAYFSQGPGGSVKIGPFTVETLDETPFMCQGTVQIDVTLRTLKITDKRKKKVSRTIKHFHMSTWNDEDIPPFGYETCYQVMQTIIKSKSENILIIFQKPILVHNTKGVGSAMAFVGLEYTSRMMEYHEEYTYKDAFGKLIEKRYCSFQNVRQVGWMHVGSVYFTTRNYDLDPYMYEQMQKTFSEMIETGTGVPADQDGIKWMN
;
A
#
# COMPACT_ATOMS: atom_id res chain seq x y z
N MET A 1 -5.14 -3.62 -14.39
CA MET A 1 -4.18 -4.70 -14.76
C MET A 1 -4.73 -5.68 -15.80
N ASN A 2 -5.94 -6.22 -15.67
CA ASN A 2 -6.54 -7.03 -16.74
C ASN A 2 -6.89 -6.15 -17.94
N ALA A 3 -6.86 -6.69 -19.17
CA ALA A 3 -7.39 -5.95 -20.32
C ALA A 3 -8.84 -5.49 -20.08
N SER A 4 -9.13 -4.27 -20.53
CA SER A 4 -10.46 -3.66 -20.63
C SER A 4 -10.61 -2.96 -21.98
N ASP A 5 -11.78 -2.38 -22.25
CA ASP A 5 -12.02 -1.63 -23.50
C ASP A 5 -11.10 -0.41 -23.65
N SER A 6 -10.49 0.07 -22.55
CA SER A 6 -9.65 1.27 -22.53
C SER A 6 -8.16 1.00 -22.31
N HIS A 7 -7.75 -0.24 -22.01
CA HIS A 7 -6.33 -0.58 -21.83
C HIS A 7 -6.02 -2.08 -21.96
N ASP A 8 -4.76 -2.40 -22.28
CA ASP A 8 -4.26 -3.76 -22.41
C ASP A 8 -4.10 -4.50 -21.06
N ASP A 9 -3.87 -5.82 -21.14
CA ASP A 9 -3.49 -6.66 -19.99
C ASP A 9 -2.01 -6.42 -19.62
N THR A 10 -1.79 -5.76 -18.49
CA THR A 10 -0.45 -5.35 -18.03
C THR A 10 0.15 -6.31 -17.00
N ARG A 11 -0.42 -7.51 -16.80
CA ARG A 11 0.11 -8.45 -15.80
C ARG A 11 1.52 -8.96 -16.16
N ILE A 12 1.81 -9.12 -17.45
CA ILE A 12 3.15 -9.48 -17.93
C ILE A 12 4.16 -8.37 -17.60
N ASP A 13 3.76 -7.10 -17.74
CA ASP A 13 4.61 -5.95 -17.43
C ASP A 13 4.86 -5.83 -15.94
N PHE A 14 3.82 -6.00 -15.13
CA PHE A 14 3.90 -6.01 -13.67
C PHE A 14 4.88 -7.07 -13.16
N LEU A 15 4.78 -8.31 -13.66
CA LEU A 15 5.71 -9.38 -13.28
C LEU A 15 7.13 -9.14 -13.80
N SER A 16 7.26 -8.53 -14.98
CA SER A 16 8.55 -8.12 -15.53
C SER A 16 9.22 -7.04 -14.66
N LEU A 17 8.44 -6.10 -14.12
CA LEU A 17 8.91 -5.04 -13.21
C LEU A 17 9.50 -5.65 -11.94
N ILE A 18 8.80 -6.58 -11.29
CA ILE A 18 9.28 -7.25 -10.07
C ILE A 18 10.63 -7.94 -10.29
N ILE A 19 10.80 -8.62 -11.43
CA ILE A 19 12.07 -9.27 -11.77
C ILE A 19 13.16 -8.25 -12.05
N LYS A 20 12.86 -7.20 -12.84
CA LYS A 20 13.82 -6.20 -13.30
C LYS A 20 14.33 -5.32 -12.16
N ASP A 21 13.42 -4.82 -11.34
CA ASP A 21 13.72 -3.90 -10.23
C ASP A 21 14.13 -4.64 -8.97
N GLU A 22 14.17 -5.97 -9.06
CA GLU A 22 14.60 -6.85 -8.00
C GLU A 22 13.76 -6.74 -6.72
N SER A 23 12.50 -6.31 -6.83
CA SER A 23 11.62 -6.08 -5.67
C SER A 23 11.48 -7.33 -4.81
N GLU A 24 11.63 -7.16 -3.50
CA GLU A 24 11.50 -8.24 -2.51
C GLU A 24 10.17 -8.20 -1.77
N TYR A 25 9.51 -7.05 -1.80
CA TYR A 25 8.28 -6.78 -1.07
C TYR A 25 7.23 -6.19 -2.00
N ALA A 26 6.02 -6.71 -1.88
CA ALA A 26 4.82 -6.12 -2.46
C ALA A 26 3.75 -5.91 -1.39
N VAL A 27 3.07 -4.78 -1.44
CA VAL A 27 1.90 -4.45 -0.65
C VAL A 27 0.74 -4.23 -1.61
N MET A 28 -0.25 -5.10 -1.50
CA MET A 28 -1.49 -5.04 -2.26
C MET A 28 -2.61 -4.56 -1.35
N ILE A 29 -3.31 -3.51 -1.76
CA ILE A 29 -4.45 -2.95 -1.06
C ILE A 29 -5.71 -3.17 -1.91
N GLY A 30 -6.83 -3.45 -1.26
CA GLY A 30 -8.09 -3.73 -1.92
C GLY A 30 -8.25 -5.18 -2.34
N GLN A 31 -9.40 -5.46 -2.94
CA GLN A 31 -9.79 -6.83 -3.26
C GLN A 31 -9.06 -7.37 -4.51
N ALA A 32 -8.61 -8.62 -4.41
CA ALA A 32 -8.07 -9.38 -5.53
C ALA A 32 -9.18 -10.09 -6.29
N GLN A 33 -9.04 -10.12 -7.61
CA GLN A 33 -9.79 -11.04 -8.46
C GLN A 33 -9.36 -12.49 -8.18
N SER A 34 -10.34 -13.41 -8.14
CA SER A 34 -10.06 -14.85 -8.24
C SER A 34 -9.59 -15.22 -9.65
N ALA A 35 -8.61 -16.12 -9.76
CA ALA A 35 -8.09 -16.58 -11.04
C ALA A 35 -9.15 -17.26 -11.92
N ASP A 36 -10.12 -17.94 -11.29
CA ASP A 36 -11.19 -18.68 -11.96
C ASP A 36 -12.51 -17.90 -12.01
N GLY A 37 -12.54 -16.67 -11.45
CA GLY A 37 -13.73 -15.84 -11.36
C GLY A 37 -13.97 -14.99 -12.61
N PRO A 38 -15.20 -14.45 -12.80
CA PRO A 38 -15.48 -13.52 -13.89
C PRO A 38 -14.64 -12.26 -13.74
N LYS A 39 -14.13 -11.72 -14.87
CA LYS A 39 -13.36 -10.47 -14.87
C LYS A 39 -14.18 -9.31 -14.32
N ASN A 40 -13.64 -8.62 -13.32
CA ASN A 40 -14.25 -7.43 -12.73
C ASN A 40 -13.20 -6.30 -12.78
N PRO A 41 -13.45 -5.23 -13.54
CA PRO A 41 -12.50 -4.13 -13.67
C PRO A 41 -12.27 -3.35 -12.36
N ASN A 42 -13.19 -3.48 -11.39
CA ASN A 42 -13.07 -2.87 -10.07
C ASN A 42 -12.23 -3.71 -9.09
N LEU A 43 -11.71 -4.87 -9.53
CA LEU A 43 -10.84 -5.73 -8.73
C LEU A 43 -9.44 -5.75 -9.31
N CYS A 44 -8.45 -5.88 -8.43
CA CYS A 44 -7.07 -6.01 -8.86
C CYS A 44 -6.89 -7.36 -9.55
N ALA A 45 -6.26 -7.36 -10.72
CA ALA A 45 -6.22 -8.55 -11.57
C ALA A 45 -5.50 -9.72 -10.88
N ALA A 46 -5.98 -10.94 -11.11
CA ALA A 46 -5.36 -12.13 -10.56
C ALA A 46 -3.96 -12.34 -11.16
N TYR A 47 -2.92 -12.20 -10.33
CA TYR A 47 -1.53 -12.54 -10.65
C TYR A 47 -0.89 -13.58 -9.72
N PHE A 48 -1.64 -14.07 -8.74
CA PHE A 48 -1.23 -15.10 -7.79
C PHE A 48 -2.41 -16.02 -7.46
N SER A 49 -2.12 -17.20 -6.92
CA SER A 49 -3.13 -18.12 -6.39
C SER A 49 -3.39 -17.84 -4.91
N GLN A 50 -4.65 -17.98 -4.48
CA GLN A 50 -5.11 -17.63 -3.12
C GLN A 50 -4.70 -18.61 -2.02
N GLY A 51 -3.89 -19.64 -2.30
CA GLY A 51 -3.46 -20.59 -1.26
C GLY A 51 -2.13 -21.27 -1.56
N PRO A 52 -1.45 -21.82 -0.53
CA PRO A 52 -0.16 -22.49 -0.69
C PRO A 52 -0.22 -23.68 -1.66
N GLY A 53 0.84 -23.89 -2.42
CA GLY A 53 0.94 -24.94 -3.44
C GLY A 53 0.22 -24.61 -4.76
N GLY A 54 -0.57 -23.54 -4.79
CA GLY A 54 -1.17 -23.03 -6.01
C GLY A 54 -0.15 -22.35 -6.93
N SER A 55 -0.49 -22.25 -8.22
CA SER A 55 0.27 -21.43 -9.16
C SER A 55 -0.62 -20.83 -10.25
N VAL A 56 -0.19 -19.70 -10.80
CA VAL A 56 -0.83 -19.04 -11.95
C VAL A 56 0.19 -18.84 -13.07
N LYS A 57 -0.20 -19.16 -14.30
CA LYS A 57 0.62 -18.94 -15.50
C LYS A 57 0.15 -17.68 -16.23
N ILE A 58 1.06 -16.72 -16.42
CA ILE A 58 0.77 -15.43 -17.06
C ILE A 58 1.82 -15.18 -18.12
N GLY A 59 1.46 -15.46 -19.38
CA GLY A 59 2.40 -15.46 -20.49
C GLY A 59 3.64 -16.32 -20.19
N PRO A 60 4.85 -15.74 -20.17
CA PRO A 60 6.09 -16.47 -19.89
C PRO A 60 6.35 -16.70 -18.40
N PHE A 61 5.55 -16.12 -17.52
CA PHE A 61 5.73 -16.20 -16.08
C PHE A 61 4.93 -17.36 -15.47
N THR A 62 5.49 -17.91 -14.40
CA THR A 62 4.76 -18.76 -13.46
C THR A 62 4.93 -18.15 -12.07
N VAL A 63 3.81 -17.88 -11.41
CA VAL A 63 3.77 -17.35 -10.04
C VAL A 63 3.26 -18.45 -9.13
N GLU A 64 4.12 -18.95 -8.26
CA GLU A 64 3.83 -20.01 -7.29
C GLU A 64 3.56 -19.37 -5.92
N THR A 65 2.47 -19.73 -5.27
CA THR A 65 2.23 -19.36 -3.86
C THR A 65 2.86 -20.43 -2.98
N LEU A 66 4.02 -20.13 -2.39
CA LEU A 66 4.76 -21.09 -1.58
C LEU A 66 4.19 -21.22 -0.17
N ASP A 67 3.71 -20.10 0.38
CA ASP A 67 3.23 -20.01 1.74
C ASP A 67 2.19 -18.88 1.87
N GLU A 68 1.29 -19.04 2.83
CA GLU A 68 0.25 -18.08 3.18
C GLU A 68 -0.05 -18.17 4.67
N THR A 69 0.03 -17.03 5.35
CA THR A 69 -0.28 -16.92 6.78
C THR A 69 -0.96 -15.59 7.07
N PRO A 70 -1.81 -15.52 8.11
CA PRO A 70 -2.18 -14.23 8.69
C PRO A 70 -0.92 -13.50 9.16
N PHE A 71 -0.81 -12.22 8.83
CA PHE A 71 0.25 -11.39 9.39
C PHE A 71 -0.06 -11.13 10.86
N MET A 72 0.81 -11.58 11.74
CA MET A 72 0.66 -11.40 13.18
C MET A 72 1.80 -10.51 13.67
N CYS A 73 1.47 -9.51 14.48
CA CYS A 73 2.46 -8.77 15.25
C CYS A 73 2.29 -9.04 16.74
N GLN A 74 3.40 -8.97 17.46
CA GLN A 74 3.41 -9.21 18.89
C GLN A 74 2.45 -8.24 19.60
N GLY A 75 1.51 -8.80 20.38
CA GLY A 75 0.56 -8.01 21.16
C GLY A 75 -0.74 -7.62 20.44
N THR A 76 -0.93 -7.98 19.18
CA THR A 76 -2.20 -7.74 18.44
C THR A 76 -2.88 -9.06 18.08
N VAL A 77 -4.17 -9.18 18.45
CA VAL A 77 -4.92 -10.45 18.43
C VAL A 77 -5.26 -10.90 17.01
N GLN A 78 -5.38 -10.00 16.04
CA GLN A 78 -5.53 -10.33 14.62
C GLN A 78 -5.34 -9.07 13.78
N ILE A 79 -4.51 -9.15 12.74
CA ILE A 79 -4.39 -8.08 11.74
C ILE A 79 -5.04 -8.61 10.46
N ASP A 80 -5.85 -7.78 9.80
CA ASP A 80 -6.51 -8.13 8.55
C ASP A 80 -5.58 -7.99 7.34
N VAL A 81 -4.44 -8.67 7.44
CA VAL A 81 -3.38 -8.68 6.45
C VAL A 81 -3.00 -10.13 6.20
N THR A 82 -3.12 -10.58 4.96
CA THR A 82 -2.58 -11.87 4.54
C THR A 82 -1.15 -11.70 4.05
N LEU A 83 -0.20 -12.42 4.64
CA LEU A 83 1.17 -12.48 4.18
C LEU A 83 1.39 -13.74 3.33
N ARG A 84 1.85 -13.55 2.09
CA ARG A 84 2.22 -14.64 1.19
C ARG A 84 3.71 -14.63 0.87
N THR A 85 4.24 -15.81 0.61
CA THR A 85 5.53 -15.95 -0.07
C THR A 85 5.27 -16.37 -1.51
N LEU A 86 5.57 -15.48 -2.46
CA LEU A 86 5.34 -15.74 -3.88
C LEU A 86 6.66 -15.96 -4.59
N LYS A 87 6.76 -16.99 -5.44
CA LYS A 87 7.91 -17.23 -6.31
C LYS A 87 7.52 -17.01 -7.76
N ILE A 88 8.17 -16.04 -8.39
CA ILE A 88 7.92 -15.62 -9.77
C ILE A 88 9.07 -16.14 -10.63
N THR A 89 8.75 -16.94 -11.64
CA THR A 89 9.74 -17.53 -12.57
C THR A 89 9.48 -17.05 -13.99
N ASP A 90 10.45 -16.39 -14.63
CA ASP A 90 10.42 -16.05 -16.06
C ASP A 90 11.01 -17.19 -16.89
N LYS A 91 10.22 -17.79 -17.78
CA LYS A 91 10.66 -18.90 -18.63
C LYS A 91 11.38 -18.48 -19.92
N ARG A 92 11.40 -17.18 -20.28
CA ARG A 92 12.09 -16.68 -21.49
C ARG A 92 13.59 -16.61 -21.31
N LYS A 93 14.03 -16.15 -20.13
CA LYS A 93 15.44 -16.10 -19.73
C LYS A 93 15.77 -17.42 -19.03
N LYS A 94 16.96 -17.99 -19.18
CA LYS A 94 17.34 -19.25 -18.50
C LYS A 94 17.14 -19.12 -16.98
N LYS A 95 15.97 -19.54 -16.51
CA LYS A 95 15.53 -19.73 -15.11
C LYS A 95 15.82 -18.55 -14.16
N VAL A 96 15.50 -17.32 -14.57
CA VAL A 96 15.47 -16.21 -13.60
C VAL A 96 14.21 -16.37 -12.74
N SER A 97 14.40 -16.53 -11.43
CA SER A 97 13.31 -16.57 -10.46
C SER A 97 13.55 -15.59 -9.33
N ARG A 98 12.47 -15.05 -8.78
CA ARG A 98 12.50 -14.18 -7.61
C ARG A 98 11.42 -14.59 -6.62
N THR A 99 11.77 -14.61 -5.34
CA THR A 99 10.83 -14.82 -4.26
C THR A 99 10.56 -13.49 -3.59
N ILE A 100 9.29 -13.15 -3.37
CA ILE A 100 8.85 -11.93 -2.70
C ILE A 100 7.96 -12.24 -1.51
N LYS A 101 7.96 -11.35 -0.51
CA LYS A 101 6.93 -11.28 0.52
C LYS A 101 5.83 -10.34 0.05
N HIS A 102 4.60 -10.83 0.09
CA HIS A 102 3.43 -10.15 -0.44
C HIS A 102 2.41 -9.93 0.67
N PHE A 103 2.28 -8.69 1.13
CA PHE A 103 1.28 -8.26 2.11
C PHE A 103 0.00 -7.88 1.37
N HIS A 104 -1.13 -8.42 1.81
CA HIS A 104 -2.43 -8.17 1.18
C HIS A 104 -3.43 -7.67 2.23
N MET A 105 -3.83 -6.40 2.09
CA MET A 105 -4.86 -5.73 2.89
C MET A 105 -6.20 -5.73 2.13
N SER A 106 -6.86 -6.89 2.10
CA SER A 106 -8.02 -7.13 1.23
C SER A 106 -9.29 -6.40 1.66
N THR A 107 -9.41 -6.01 2.93
CA THR A 107 -10.58 -5.32 3.49
C THR A 107 -10.49 -3.80 3.48
N TRP A 108 -9.33 -3.25 3.12
CA TRP A 108 -9.21 -1.83 2.87
C TRP A 108 -9.81 -1.52 1.50
N ASN A 109 -11.00 -0.90 1.50
CA ASN A 109 -11.61 -0.36 0.29
C ASN A 109 -10.71 0.72 -0.32
N ASP A 110 -10.33 0.56 -1.59
CA ASP A 110 -9.44 1.47 -2.31
C ASP A 110 -9.90 2.93 -2.31
N GLU A 111 -11.21 3.16 -2.22
CA GLU A 111 -11.83 4.48 -2.26
C GLU A 111 -12.10 5.08 -0.88
N ASP A 112 -11.72 4.40 0.21
CA ASP A 112 -11.92 4.88 1.59
C ASP A 112 -10.64 4.71 2.45
N ILE A 113 -10.75 5.00 3.74
CA ILE A 113 -9.75 4.79 4.79
C ILE A 113 -9.83 3.33 5.30
N PRO A 114 -8.75 2.77 5.88
CA PRO A 114 -8.73 1.38 6.29
C PRO A 114 -9.61 1.12 7.52
N PRO A 115 -10.27 -0.06 7.62
CA PRO A 115 -11.09 -0.40 8.78
C PRO A 115 -10.29 -0.78 10.03
N PHE A 116 -8.96 -0.97 9.91
CA PHE A 116 -8.07 -1.48 10.95
C PHE A 116 -7.12 -0.43 11.56
N GLY A 117 -7.29 0.85 11.22
CA GLY A 117 -6.51 1.96 11.79
C GLY A 117 -5.03 2.00 11.39
N TYR A 118 -4.24 2.83 12.08
CA TYR A 118 -2.84 3.12 11.71
C TYR A 118 -1.84 2.05 12.15
N GLU A 119 -2.05 1.38 13.30
CA GLU A 119 -1.08 0.42 13.86
C GLU A 119 -0.82 -0.75 12.90
N THR A 120 -1.85 -1.25 12.21
CA THR A 120 -1.68 -2.27 11.17
C THR A 120 -0.75 -1.80 10.05
N CYS A 121 -0.96 -0.59 9.54
CA CYS A 121 -0.11 -0.04 8.48
C CYS A 121 1.32 0.19 8.98
N TYR A 122 1.46 0.70 10.21
CA TYR A 122 2.73 0.89 10.89
C TYR A 122 3.49 -0.42 10.99
N GLN A 123 2.87 -1.47 11.51
CA GLN A 123 3.49 -2.77 11.69
C GLN A 123 3.95 -3.40 10.36
N VAL A 124 3.11 -3.37 9.33
CA VAL A 124 3.50 -3.84 7.98
C VAL A 124 4.72 -3.07 7.48
N MET A 125 4.70 -1.73 7.57
CA MET A 125 5.81 -0.89 7.13
C MET A 125 7.10 -1.18 7.91
N GLN A 126 7.02 -1.27 9.24
CA GLN A 126 8.16 -1.55 10.11
C GLN A 126 8.75 -2.93 9.86
N THR A 127 7.94 -3.95 9.58
CA THR A 127 8.45 -5.27 9.17
C THR A 127 9.24 -5.18 7.85
N ILE A 128 8.75 -4.42 6.87
CA ILE A 128 9.46 -4.24 5.59
C ILE A 128 10.74 -3.43 5.77
N ILE A 129 10.75 -2.39 6.60
CA ILE A 129 11.93 -1.55 6.83
C ILE A 129 13.00 -2.29 7.64
N LYS A 130 12.63 -2.93 8.75
CA LYS A 130 13.59 -3.66 9.60
C LYS A 130 14.32 -4.76 8.85
N SER A 131 13.58 -5.54 8.05
CA SER A 131 14.16 -6.58 7.20
C SER A 131 15.14 -6.04 6.14
N LYS A 132 15.00 -4.78 5.73
CA LYS A 132 15.97 -4.10 4.86
C LYS A 132 17.20 -3.59 5.63
N SER A 133 17.01 -3.06 6.84
CA SER A 133 18.09 -2.49 7.66
C SER A 133 19.08 -3.53 8.18
N GLU A 134 18.66 -4.79 8.38
CA GLU A 134 19.54 -5.90 8.78
C GLU A 134 20.55 -6.31 7.69
N ASN A 135 20.35 -5.87 6.45
CA ASN A 135 21.27 -6.07 5.33
C ASN A 135 22.19 -4.85 5.17
N ILE A 136 23.20 -4.75 6.02
CA ILE A 136 24.20 -3.65 6.20
C ILE A 136 24.95 -3.17 4.92
N LEU A 137 24.70 -3.78 3.77
CA LEU A 137 25.52 -3.65 2.57
C LEU A 137 24.73 -3.17 1.34
N ILE A 138 23.89 -2.13 1.41
CA ILE A 138 23.20 -1.68 0.19
C ILE A 138 23.04 -0.15 0.10
N ILE A 139 23.92 0.46 -0.70
CA ILE A 139 23.85 1.84 -1.18
C ILE A 139 22.66 2.05 -2.17
N PHE A 140 21.90 0.99 -2.46
CA PHE A 140 20.70 1.01 -3.32
C PHE A 140 19.59 0.10 -2.76
N GLN A 141 18.75 0.60 -1.85
CA GLN A 141 17.61 -0.17 -1.38
C GLN A 141 16.65 -0.49 -2.55
N LYS A 142 16.37 -1.78 -2.78
CA LYS A 142 15.41 -2.26 -3.77
C LYS A 142 14.02 -1.66 -3.50
N PRO A 143 13.24 -1.26 -4.52
CA PRO A 143 11.93 -0.63 -4.32
C PRO A 143 10.93 -1.58 -3.66
N ILE A 144 9.99 -1.00 -2.90
CA ILE A 144 8.80 -1.68 -2.39
C ILE A 144 7.68 -1.43 -3.39
N LEU A 145 7.03 -2.49 -3.86
CA LEU A 145 5.91 -2.36 -4.78
C LEU A 145 4.63 -2.16 -3.98
N VAL A 146 4.03 -0.98 -4.05
CA VAL A 146 2.71 -0.72 -3.43
C VAL A 146 1.70 -0.50 -4.54
N HIS A 147 0.60 -1.25 -4.51
CA HIS A 147 -0.44 -1.11 -5.53
C HIS A 147 -1.83 -1.44 -5.00
N ASN A 148 -2.80 -0.97 -5.76
CA ASN A 148 -4.21 -1.32 -5.67
C ASN A 148 -4.77 -1.34 -7.10
N THR A 149 -6.09 -1.25 -7.26
CA THR A 149 -6.71 -1.25 -8.60
C THR A 149 -6.23 -0.13 -9.53
N LYS A 150 -5.96 1.08 -9.00
CA LYS A 150 -5.66 2.31 -9.77
C LYS A 150 -4.24 2.86 -9.55
N GLY A 151 -3.52 2.37 -8.54
CA GLY A 151 -2.22 2.89 -8.09
C GLY A 151 -2.29 4.31 -7.54
N VAL A 152 -3.41 4.69 -6.93
CA VAL A 152 -3.70 5.99 -6.28
C VAL A 152 -4.60 5.75 -5.07
N GLY A 153 -4.99 6.78 -4.32
CA GLY A 153 -5.90 6.65 -3.18
C GLY A 153 -5.25 5.89 -2.03
N SER A 154 -5.81 4.74 -1.65
CA SER A 154 -5.31 3.90 -0.55
C SER A 154 -3.82 3.54 -0.67
N ALA A 155 -3.34 3.26 -1.89
CA ALA A 155 -1.92 2.99 -2.16
C ALA A 155 -1.01 4.18 -1.79
N MET A 156 -1.42 5.40 -2.15
CA MET A 156 -0.67 6.61 -1.82
C MET A 156 -0.86 7.03 -0.37
N ALA A 157 -2.01 6.74 0.24
CA ALA A 157 -2.22 6.93 1.67
C ALA A 157 -1.26 6.06 2.48
N PHE A 158 -1.14 4.77 2.16
CA PHE A 158 -0.20 3.86 2.81
C PHE A 158 1.27 4.30 2.66
N VAL A 159 1.69 4.64 1.43
CA VAL A 159 3.06 5.17 1.18
C VAL A 159 3.28 6.50 1.92
N GLY A 160 2.26 7.36 1.94
CA GLY A 160 2.32 8.68 2.54
C GLY A 160 2.60 8.66 4.04
N LEU A 161 2.06 7.69 4.79
CA LEU A 161 2.30 7.57 6.24
C LEU A 161 3.79 7.58 6.59
N GLU A 162 4.58 6.80 5.87
CA GLU A 162 6.02 6.69 6.05
C GLU A 162 6.77 7.83 5.36
N TYR A 163 6.38 8.15 4.12
CA TYR A 163 7.07 9.19 3.36
C TYR A 163 6.99 10.56 4.06
N THR A 164 5.80 11.02 4.43
CA THR A 164 5.64 12.37 5.00
C THR A 164 6.21 12.45 6.40
N SER A 165 6.07 11.40 7.22
CA SER A 165 6.69 11.37 8.56
C SER A 165 8.21 11.46 8.46
N ARG A 166 8.85 10.68 7.57
CA ARG A 166 10.32 10.73 7.37
C ARG A 166 10.80 12.01 6.71
N MET A 167 10.02 12.59 5.81
CA MET A 167 10.38 13.87 5.19
C MET A 167 10.40 15.00 6.21
N MET A 168 9.42 15.07 7.11
CA MET A 168 9.40 16.06 8.20
C MET A 168 10.46 15.78 9.27
N GLU A 169 10.85 14.53 9.46
CA GLU A 169 11.95 14.14 10.36
C GLU A 169 13.32 14.56 9.80
N TYR A 170 13.56 14.34 8.51
CA TYR A 170 14.83 14.67 7.88
C TYR A 170 14.98 16.17 7.57
N HIS A 171 13.86 16.86 7.33
CA HIS A 171 13.79 18.29 7.07
C HIS A 171 12.98 18.98 8.17
N GLU A 172 13.66 19.38 9.25
CA GLU A 172 13.04 20.04 10.40
C GLU A 172 12.29 21.34 10.02
N GLU A 173 12.65 21.96 8.89
CA GLU A 173 12.01 23.15 8.34
C GLU A 173 10.72 22.86 7.57
N TYR A 174 10.45 21.60 7.22
CA TYR A 174 9.26 21.25 6.45
C TYR A 174 8.02 21.19 7.34
N THR A 175 6.97 21.88 6.87
CA THR A 175 5.62 21.62 7.36
C THR A 175 5.04 20.36 6.71
N TYR A 176 3.95 19.84 7.25
CA TYR A 176 3.20 18.75 6.60
C TYR A 176 2.84 19.10 5.14
N LYS A 177 2.48 20.37 4.87
CA LYS A 177 2.13 20.82 3.52
C LYS A 177 3.31 20.68 2.56
N ASP A 178 4.53 20.94 3.01
CA ASP A 178 5.74 20.84 2.20
C ASP A 178 6.04 19.37 1.88
N ALA A 179 6.02 18.50 2.90
CA ALA A 179 6.22 17.06 2.73
C ALA A 179 5.13 16.42 1.86
N PHE A 180 3.86 16.78 2.08
CA PHE A 180 2.72 16.33 1.27
C PHE A 180 2.83 16.81 -0.18
N GLY A 181 3.25 18.06 -0.40
CA GLY A 181 3.51 18.61 -1.73
C GLY A 181 4.51 17.76 -2.51
N LYS A 182 5.60 17.35 -1.86
CA LYS A 182 6.60 16.45 -2.46
C LYS A 182 6.09 15.05 -2.76
N LEU A 183 5.17 14.52 -1.95
CA LEU A 183 4.54 13.23 -2.21
C LEU A 183 3.67 13.28 -3.47
N ILE A 184 2.79 14.28 -3.58
CA ILE A 184 1.82 14.36 -4.69
C ILE A 184 2.48 14.69 -6.04
N GLU A 185 3.68 15.30 -6.04
CA GLU A 185 4.52 15.47 -7.23
C GLU A 185 4.97 14.12 -7.83
N LYS A 186 5.00 13.03 -7.04
CA LYS A 186 5.47 11.71 -7.51
C LYS A 186 4.41 10.91 -8.25
N ARG A 187 3.12 11.20 -8.04
CA ARG A 187 2.01 10.42 -8.61
C ARG A 187 0.83 11.32 -8.93
N TYR A 188 0.52 11.46 -10.22
CA TYR A 188 -0.66 12.21 -10.66
C TYR A 188 -1.95 11.61 -10.06
N CYS A 189 -2.87 12.48 -9.62
CA CYS A 189 -4.10 12.10 -8.92
C CYS A 189 -3.86 11.19 -7.71
N SER A 190 -2.82 11.47 -6.91
CA SER A 190 -2.39 10.64 -5.78
C SER A 190 -3.51 10.22 -4.82
N PHE A 191 -4.49 11.08 -4.56
CA PHE A 191 -5.58 10.83 -3.61
C PHE A 191 -6.93 10.98 -4.31
N GLN A 192 -7.93 10.21 -3.86
CA GLN A 192 -9.26 10.20 -4.46
C GLN A 192 -10.27 11.07 -3.70
N ASN A 193 -10.06 11.32 -2.41
CA ASN A 193 -10.94 12.15 -1.58
C ASN A 193 -10.20 12.75 -0.38
N VAL A 194 -10.87 13.69 0.29
CA VAL A 194 -10.29 14.39 1.46
C VAL A 194 -10.13 13.49 2.67
N ARG A 195 -10.95 12.43 2.80
CA ARG A 195 -10.86 11.47 3.91
C ARG A 195 -9.52 10.75 3.89
N GLN A 196 -9.05 10.33 2.71
CA GLN A 196 -7.73 9.73 2.54
C GLN A 196 -6.58 10.69 2.86
N VAL A 197 -6.70 11.97 2.44
CA VAL A 197 -5.69 13.00 2.74
C VAL A 197 -5.63 13.28 4.24
N GLY A 198 -6.78 13.53 4.87
CA GLY A 198 -6.88 13.77 6.31
C GLY A 198 -6.40 12.58 7.13
N TRP A 199 -6.77 11.36 6.74
CA TRP A 199 -6.32 10.14 7.41
C TRP A 199 -4.80 10.01 7.35
N MET A 200 -4.20 10.21 6.18
CA MET A 200 -2.74 10.15 6.04
C MET A 200 -2.03 11.28 6.80
N HIS A 201 -2.63 12.47 6.91
CA HIS A 201 -2.09 13.55 7.73
C HIS A 201 -1.99 13.13 9.21
N VAL A 202 -3.09 12.70 9.81
CA VAL A 202 -3.10 12.20 11.20
C VAL A 202 -2.17 11.00 11.36
N GLY A 203 -2.20 10.08 10.40
CA GLY A 203 -1.37 8.88 10.41
C GLY A 203 0.13 9.16 10.33
N SER A 204 0.55 10.24 9.67
CA SER A 204 1.98 10.63 9.65
C SER A 204 2.47 11.10 11.03
N VAL A 205 1.59 11.76 11.81
CA VAL A 205 1.88 12.11 13.20
C VAL A 205 1.88 10.87 14.07
N TYR A 206 0.93 9.94 13.87
CA TYR A 206 0.95 8.64 14.53
C TYR A 206 2.27 7.88 14.30
N PHE A 207 2.74 7.80 13.05
CA PHE A 207 4.02 7.15 12.72
C PHE A 207 5.19 7.81 13.45
N THR A 208 5.24 9.14 13.45
CA THR A 208 6.27 9.91 14.18
C THR A 208 6.22 9.62 15.67
N THR A 209 5.04 9.68 16.28
CA THR A 209 4.83 9.32 17.69
C THR A 209 5.33 7.91 18.00
N ARG A 210 5.00 6.92 17.17
CA ARG A 210 5.42 5.52 17.37
C ARG A 210 6.91 5.27 17.13
N ASN A 211 7.51 5.94 16.15
CA ASN A 211 8.93 5.81 15.84
C ASN A 211 9.82 6.32 16.99
N TYR A 212 9.36 7.36 17.67
CA TYR A 212 10.12 8.09 18.68
C TYR A 212 9.64 7.90 20.12
N ASP A 213 8.65 7.03 20.32
CA ASP A 213 8.03 6.78 21.63
C ASP A 213 7.56 8.08 22.32
N LEU A 214 6.94 8.96 21.53
CA LEU A 214 6.45 10.25 22.02
C LEU A 214 5.12 10.08 22.76
N ASP A 215 4.80 11.08 23.58
CA ASP A 215 3.46 11.21 24.17
C ASP A 215 2.39 11.31 23.04
N PRO A 216 1.29 10.54 23.12
CA PRO A 216 0.31 10.47 22.05
C PRO A 216 -0.62 11.69 21.97
N TYR A 217 -0.52 12.66 22.89
CA TYR A 217 -1.42 13.82 22.99
C TYR A 217 -1.68 14.51 21.64
N MET A 218 -0.61 14.82 20.89
CA MET A 218 -0.75 15.51 19.59
C MET A 218 -1.50 14.65 18.57
N TYR A 219 -1.20 13.36 18.51
CA TYR A 219 -1.90 12.41 17.66
C TYR A 219 -3.39 12.32 18.05
N GLU A 220 -3.69 12.18 19.35
CA GLU A 220 -5.07 12.07 19.84
C GLU A 220 -5.90 13.30 19.53
N GLN A 221 -5.31 14.49 19.67
CA GLN A 221 -5.97 15.76 19.37
C GLN A 221 -6.29 15.90 17.87
N MET A 222 -5.34 15.51 17.01
CA MET A 222 -5.55 15.51 15.56
C MET A 222 -6.54 14.43 15.13
N GLN A 223 -6.49 13.24 15.72
CA GLN A 223 -7.44 12.17 15.45
C GLN A 223 -8.87 12.57 15.83
N LYS A 224 -9.05 13.25 16.97
CA LYS A 224 -10.36 13.78 17.37
C LYS A 224 -10.90 14.76 16.32
N THR A 225 -10.06 15.72 15.90
CA THR A 225 -10.43 16.71 14.88
C THR A 225 -10.80 16.04 13.55
N PHE A 226 -10.04 15.01 13.15
CA PHE A 226 -10.31 14.25 11.93
C PHE A 226 -11.59 13.41 12.03
N SER A 227 -11.87 12.78 13.17
CA SER A 227 -13.13 12.09 13.40
C SER A 227 -14.33 13.05 13.30
N GLU A 228 -14.23 14.22 13.93
CA GLU A 228 -15.26 15.27 13.83
C GLU A 228 -15.44 15.73 12.37
N MET A 229 -14.35 15.91 11.62
CA MET A 229 -14.39 16.22 10.19
C MET A 229 -15.19 15.15 9.43
N ILE A 230 -14.89 13.85 9.62
CA ILE A 230 -15.61 12.75 8.94
C ILE A 230 -17.10 12.73 9.31
N GLU A 231 -17.42 12.88 10.60
CA GLU A 231 -18.79 12.74 11.09
C GLU A 231 -19.70 13.91 10.69
N THR A 232 -19.14 15.13 10.66
CA THR A 232 -19.96 16.36 10.65
C THR A 232 -19.80 17.23 9.41
N GLY A 233 -18.84 16.97 8.51
CA GLY A 233 -18.57 17.91 7.41
C GLY A 233 -17.59 19.02 7.77
N THR A 234 -17.21 19.16 9.04
CA THR A 234 -16.54 20.36 9.54
C THR A 234 -15.17 20.55 8.87
N GLY A 235 -14.92 21.74 8.31
CA GLY A 235 -13.65 22.08 7.67
C GLY A 235 -13.47 21.52 6.25
N VAL A 236 -14.45 20.79 5.72
CA VAL A 236 -14.44 20.32 4.33
C VAL A 236 -15.10 21.38 3.42
N PRO A 237 -14.50 21.76 2.28
CA PRO A 237 -15.13 22.68 1.34
C PRO A 237 -16.49 22.17 0.87
N ALA A 238 -17.40 23.08 0.57
CA ALA A 238 -18.68 22.72 -0.05
C ALA A 238 -18.46 22.06 -1.42
N ASP A 239 -19.30 21.09 -1.75
CA ASP A 239 -19.32 20.49 -3.09
C ASP A 239 -19.59 21.58 -4.13
N GLN A 240 -18.68 21.75 -5.08
CA GLN A 240 -18.74 22.77 -6.13
C GLN A 240 -18.27 22.17 -7.46
N ASP A 241 -18.87 22.60 -8.57
CA ASP A 241 -18.51 22.19 -9.94
C ASP A 241 -18.47 20.66 -10.15
N GLY A 242 -19.34 19.92 -9.46
CA GLY A 242 -19.40 18.45 -9.52
C GLY A 242 -18.30 17.73 -8.72
N ILE A 243 -17.44 18.46 -8.02
CA ILE A 243 -16.45 17.92 -7.08
C ILE A 243 -17.15 17.62 -5.77
N LYS A 244 -17.21 16.33 -5.42
CA LYS A 244 -17.62 15.87 -4.10
C LYS A 244 -16.41 15.71 -3.21
N TRP A 245 -16.35 16.46 -2.12
CA TRP A 245 -15.21 16.40 -1.21
C TRP A 245 -15.34 15.24 -0.21
N MET A 246 -16.56 14.92 0.19
CA MET A 246 -16.89 13.72 0.96
C MET A 246 -17.53 12.65 0.08
N ASN A 247 -16.97 11.44 0.15
CA ASN A 247 -17.58 10.21 -0.36
C ASN A 247 -18.30 9.48 0.76
#